data_AF-A0A4C1T041-F1
#
_entry.id   AF-A0A4C1T041-F1
#
_cell.length_a   1.000
_cell.length_b   1.000
_cell.length_c   1.000
_cell.angle_alpha   90.00
_cell.angle_beta   90.00
_cell.angle_gamma   90.00
#
_symmetry.space_group_name_H-M   'P 1'
#
loop_
_entity.id
_entity.type
_entity.pdbx_description
1 polymer ?
#
loop_
_entity_poly.entity_id
_entity_poly.type
_entity_poly.pdbx_seq_one_letter_code
_entity_poly.pdbx_strand_id
1 'polypeptide(L)'
;MKFVITLMVLGIAVATPQNYKMDVSALDIEGVLNNPEKMKTYYNCLLDLGECNPIAAAVKSQLPQILETSCAKCTSAQKQVIRRILRSGREQLPEETEKLIKKYDPEGKYKDKIEKFINSTD
;
A
#
# COMPACT_ATOMS: atom_id res chain seq x y z
N MET A 1 39.10 -24.17 -39.50
CA MET A 1 39.67 -23.38 -38.37
C MET A 1 39.39 -21.91 -38.70
N LYS A 2 38.60 -21.10 -37.99
CA LYS A 2 38.19 -21.05 -36.58
C LYS A 2 36.76 -20.49 -36.52
N PHE A 3 35.91 -21.09 -35.69
CA PHE A 3 34.58 -20.59 -35.35
C PHE A 3 34.72 -19.38 -34.43
N VAL A 4 34.21 -18.21 -34.83
CA VAL A 4 34.10 -17.04 -33.95
C VAL A 4 32.65 -17.01 -33.46
N ILE A 5 32.44 -17.62 -32.29
CA ILE A 5 31.18 -17.58 -31.56
C ILE A 5 31.20 -16.29 -30.74
N THR A 6 30.55 -15.25 -31.27
CA THR A 6 30.31 -14.00 -30.55
C THR A 6 29.26 -14.28 -29.47
N LEU A 7 29.74 -14.46 -28.23
CA LEU A 7 28.92 -14.67 -27.05
C LEU A 7 28.18 -13.36 -26.71
N MET A 8 26.95 -13.24 -27.20
CA MET A 8 26.00 -12.22 -26.76
C MET A 8 25.57 -12.62 -25.34
N VAL A 9 26.24 -12.05 -24.34
CA VAL A 9 25.82 -12.12 -22.94
C VAL A 9 24.51 -11.34 -22.84
N LEU A 10 23.38 -12.03 -23.02
CA LEU A 10 22.10 -11.54 -22.51
C LEU A 10 22.23 -11.49 -20.99
N GLY A 11 22.50 -10.30 -20.47
CA GLY A 11 22.29 -10.01 -19.06
C GLY A 11 20.82 -10.25 -18.76
N ILE A 12 20.50 -11.40 -18.18
CA ILE A 12 19.21 -11.63 -17.55
C ILE A 12 19.20 -10.68 -16.36
N ALA A 13 18.62 -9.49 -16.55
CA ALA A 13 18.21 -8.66 -15.44
C ALA A 13 17.20 -9.48 -14.66
N VAL A 14 17.66 -10.14 -13.59
CA VAL A 14 16.79 -10.81 -12.64
C VAL A 14 15.97 -9.68 -12.02
N ALA A 15 14.77 -9.45 -12.57
CA ALA A 15 13.82 -8.52 -12.02
C ALA A 15 13.38 -9.10 -10.67
N THR A 16 14.13 -8.78 -9.62
CA THR A 16 13.65 -9.00 -8.26
C THR A 16 12.30 -8.28 -8.17
N PRO A 17 11.23 -8.95 -7.71
CA PRO A 17 9.94 -8.30 -7.59
C PRO A 17 10.13 -7.05 -6.72
N GLN A 18 10.02 -5.88 -7.37
CA GLN A 18 10.21 -4.60 -6.71
C GLN A 18 9.02 -4.40 -5.78
N ASN A 19 9.26 -4.56 -4.47
CA ASN A 19 8.23 -4.31 -3.47
C ASN A 19 7.81 -2.84 -3.50
N TYR A 20 6.60 -2.56 -3.02
CA TYR A 20 6.15 -1.18 -2.83
C TYR A 20 7.13 -0.43 -1.92
N LYS A 21 7.55 0.77 -2.36
CA LYS A 21 8.45 1.67 -1.64
C LYS A 21 7.76 2.38 -0.47
N MET A 22 7.07 1.63 0.38
CA MET A 22 6.49 2.09 1.63
C MET A 22 7.28 1.50 2.78
N ASP A 23 8.07 2.35 3.45
CA ASP A 23 8.85 1.93 4.61
C ASP A 23 7.97 1.88 5.85
N VAL A 24 7.35 0.72 6.06
CA VAL A 24 6.54 0.44 7.24
C VAL A 24 7.38 0.17 8.49
N SER A 25 8.69 -0.03 8.35
CA SER A 25 9.58 -0.29 9.50
C SER A 25 9.93 0.98 10.27
N ALA A 26 9.96 2.13 9.57
CA ALA A 26 10.11 3.44 10.17
C ALA A 26 8.80 3.99 10.78
N LEU A 27 7.66 3.32 10.56
CA LEU A 27 6.37 3.73 11.07
C LEU A 27 6.16 3.22 12.49
N ASP A 28 5.91 4.13 13.44
CA ASP A 28 5.35 3.79 14.74
C ASP A 28 3.86 3.42 14.59
N ILE A 29 3.62 2.16 14.20
CA ILE A 29 2.29 1.62 13.90
C ILE A 29 1.40 1.74 15.13
N GLU A 30 1.86 1.31 16.31
CA GLU A 30 1.05 1.36 17.52
C GLU A 30 0.67 2.79 17.89
N GLY A 31 1.59 3.74 17.79
CA GLY A 31 1.24 5.15 18.05
C GLY A 31 0.31 5.75 17.01
N VAL A 32 0.27 5.23 15.77
CA VAL A 32 -0.75 5.62 14.78
C VAL A 32 -2.10 4.97 15.09
N LEU A 33 -2.12 3.66 15.38
CA LEU A 33 -3.36 2.92 15.63
C LEU A 33 -4.04 3.31 16.95
N ASN A 34 -3.28 3.78 17.94
CA ASN A 34 -3.80 4.21 19.24
C ASN A 34 -4.08 5.72 19.33
N ASN A 35 -3.82 6.48 18.25
CA ASN A 35 -4.07 7.93 18.21
C ASN A 35 -4.90 8.29 16.96
N PRO A 36 -6.24 8.44 17.12
CA PRO A 36 -7.13 8.80 16.01
C PRO A 36 -6.75 10.09 15.29
N GLU A 37 -6.23 11.10 16.01
CA GLU A 37 -5.79 12.36 15.39
C GLU A 37 -4.57 12.15 14.51
N LYS A 38 -3.59 11.38 15.00
CA LYS A 38 -2.41 11.00 14.22
C LYS A 38 -2.83 10.21 12.98
N MET A 39 -3.73 9.22 13.12
CA MET A 39 -4.25 8.47 11.98
C MET A 39 -4.97 9.37 10.98
N LYS A 40 -5.76 10.34 11.46
CA LYS A 40 -6.48 11.30 10.61
C LYS A 40 -5.53 12.14 9.77
N THR A 41 -4.32 12.46 10.24
CA THR A 41 -3.33 13.17 9.41
C THR A 41 -2.93 12.36 8.16
N TYR A 42 -2.80 11.03 8.27
CA TYR A 42 -2.54 10.16 7.13
C TYR A 42 -3.73 10.15 6.17
N TYR A 43 -4.95 10.02 6.69
CA TYR A 43 -6.17 10.09 5.87
C TYR A 43 -6.29 11.42 5.14
N ASN A 44 -6.01 12.55 5.79
CA ASN A 44 -6.04 13.87 5.17
C ASN A 44 -5.06 13.95 4.00
N CYS A 45 -3.83 13.45 4.15
CA CYS A 45 -2.89 13.35 3.03
C CYS A 45 -3.48 12.54 1.86
N LEU A 46 -4.02 11.34 2.13
CA LEU A 46 -4.61 10.47 1.11
C LEU A 46 -5.83 11.11 0.44
N LEU A 47 -6.57 11.96 1.15
CA LEU A 47 -7.75 12.68 0.70
C LEU A 47 -7.46 14.01 -0.01
N ASP A 48 -6.20 14.46 -0.10
CA ASP A 48 -5.83 15.81 -0.57
C ASP A 48 -6.33 16.95 0.35
N LEU A 49 -6.49 16.67 1.65
CA LEU A 49 -6.97 17.62 2.66
C LEU A 49 -5.87 18.13 3.60
N GLY A 50 -4.63 17.72 3.41
CA GLY A 50 -3.51 18.12 4.27
C GLY A 50 -2.15 17.67 3.73
N GLU A 51 -1.10 18.05 4.45
CA GLU A 51 0.27 17.71 4.09
C GLU A 51 0.54 16.21 4.22
N CYS A 52 1.40 15.71 3.33
CA CYS A 52 1.83 14.33 3.34
C CYS A 52 3.24 14.23 3.94
N ASN A 53 3.39 13.44 5.00
CA ASN A 53 4.71 12.96 5.39
C ASN A 53 5.25 11.97 4.34
N PRO A 54 6.56 11.66 4.31
CA PRO A 54 7.14 10.80 3.28
C PRO A 54 6.48 9.42 3.14
N ILE A 55 6.04 8.82 4.26
CA ILE A 55 5.37 7.51 4.26
C ILE A 55 3.98 7.64 3.64
N ALA A 56 3.19 8.62 4.06
CA ALA A 56 1.85 8.88 3.55
C ALA A 56 1.89 9.23 2.05
N ALA A 57 2.89 10.00 1.61
CA ALA A 57 3.12 10.33 0.20
C ALA A 57 3.42 9.07 -0.63
N ALA A 58 4.28 8.17 -0.12
CA ALA A 58 4.58 6.91 -0.78
C ALA A 58 3.32 6.04 -0.92
N VAL A 59 2.57 5.87 0.18
CA VAL A 59 1.30 5.12 0.17
C VAL A 59 0.31 5.72 -0.82
N LYS A 60 0.09 7.05 -0.79
CA LYS A 60 -0.80 7.76 -1.70
C LYS A 60 -0.48 7.49 -3.17
N SER A 61 0.80 7.56 -3.52
CA SER A 61 1.27 7.33 -4.90
C SER A 61 1.06 5.89 -5.38
N GLN A 62 1.05 4.93 -4.45
CA GLN A 62 0.95 3.49 -4.74
C GLN A 62 -0.46 2.95 -4.55
N LEU A 63 -1.33 3.68 -3.86
CA LEU A 63 -2.66 3.23 -3.46
C LEU A 63 -3.52 2.75 -4.64
N PRO A 64 -3.58 3.44 -5.80
CA PRO A 64 -4.35 2.94 -6.95
C PRO A 64 -3.89 1.57 -7.41
N GLN A 65 -2.57 1.35 -7.49
CA GLN A 65 -2.00 0.07 -7.91
C GLN A 65 -2.18 -1.01 -6.82
N ILE A 66 -2.09 -0.64 -5.54
CA ILE A 66 -2.33 -1.55 -4.42
C ILE A 66 -3.77 -2.06 -4.46
N LEU A 67 -4.75 -1.20 -4.74
CA LEU A 67 -6.16 -1.59 -4.85
C LEU A 67 -6.41 -2.50 -6.06
N GLU A 68 -5.87 -2.13 -7.22
CA GLU A 68 -6.03 -2.90 -8.46
C GLU A 68 -5.49 -4.33 -8.32
N THR A 69 -4.28 -4.44 -7.74
CA THR A 69 -3.54 -5.70 -7.63
C THR A 69 -3.70 -6.41 -6.28
N SER A 70 -4.50 -5.85 -5.37
CA SER A 70 -4.65 -6.37 -3.99
C SER A 70 -3.31 -6.54 -3.27
N CYS A 71 -2.45 -5.52 -3.33
CA CYS A 71 -1.15 -5.52 -2.67
C CYS A 71 -0.20 -6.63 -3.18
N ALA A 72 -0.26 -6.99 -4.48
CA ALA A 72 0.50 -8.11 -5.04
C ALA A 72 2.02 -8.03 -4.84
N LYS A 73 2.56 -6.80 -4.74
CA LYS A 73 3.98 -6.51 -4.49
C LYS A 73 4.28 -6.09 -3.05
N CYS A 74 3.35 -6.31 -2.12
CA CYS A 74 3.55 -5.99 -0.72
C CYS A 74 4.31 -7.12 -0.01
N THR A 75 5.27 -6.75 0.83
CA THR A 75 5.89 -7.71 1.76
C THR A 75 4.88 -8.17 2.80
N SER A 76 5.11 -9.32 3.45
CA SER A 76 4.23 -9.80 4.54
C SER A 76 4.05 -8.75 5.64
N ALA A 77 5.13 -8.04 6.00
CA ALA A 77 5.05 -6.94 6.95
C ALA A 77 4.12 -5.82 6.46
N GLN A 78 4.30 -5.34 5.22
CA GLN A 78 3.44 -4.30 4.65
C GLN A 78 1.97 -4.73 4.64
N LYS A 79 1.68 -5.98 4.26
CA LYS A 79 0.31 -6.50 4.27
C LYS A 79 -0.30 -6.46 5.67
N GLN A 80 0.42 -6.95 6.67
CA GLN A 80 -0.05 -6.93 8.06
C GLN A 80 -0.31 -5.50 8.56
N VAL A 81 0.58 -4.56 8.27
CA VAL A 81 0.39 -3.14 8.64
C VAL A 81 -0.86 -2.56 7.98
N ILE A 82 -1.02 -2.75 6.67
CA ILE A 82 -2.17 -2.22 5.93
C ILE A 82 -3.47 -2.82 6.47
N ARG A 83 -3.52 -4.13 6.75
CA ARG A 83 -4.71 -4.77 7.34
C ARG A 83 -5.09 -4.15 8.68
N ARG A 84 -4.10 -3.91 9.56
CA ARG A 84 -4.34 -3.27 10.86
C ARG A 84 -4.85 -1.84 10.71
N ILE A 85 -4.24 -1.03 9.85
CA ILE A 85 -4.68 0.35 9.56
C ILE A 85 -6.10 0.35 8.99
N LEU A 86 -6.42 -0.54 8.05
CA LEU A 86 -7.77 -0.62 7.47
C LEU A 86 -8.83 -1.00 8.50
N ARG A 87 -8.53 -1.94 9.41
CA ARG A 87 -9.43 -2.31 10.52
C ARG A 87 -9.63 -1.15 11.48
N SER A 88 -8.55 -0.58 12.02
CA SER A 88 -8.63 0.55 12.95
C SER A 88 -9.25 1.78 12.31
N GLY A 89 -9.00 2.02 11.02
CA GLY A 89 -9.62 3.08 10.23
C GLY A 89 -11.13 3.00 10.19
N ARG A 90 -11.69 1.81 9.93
CA ARG A 90 -13.14 1.58 9.92
C ARG A 90 -13.78 1.77 11.29
N GLU A 91 -13.07 1.43 12.35
CA GLU A 91 -13.57 1.53 13.73
C GLU A 91 -13.48 2.97 14.28
N GLN A 92 -12.35 3.64 14.07
CA GLN A 92 -12.04 4.92 14.71
C GLN A 92 -12.34 6.13 13.81
N LEU A 93 -12.24 5.99 12.49
CA LEU A 93 -12.41 7.07 11.49
C LEU A 93 -13.35 6.62 10.35
N PRO A 94 -14.62 6.25 10.65
CA PRO A 94 -15.54 5.71 9.64
C PRO A 94 -15.86 6.73 8.53
N GLU A 95 -16.00 8.01 8.86
CA GLU A 95 -16.31 9.06 7.88
C GLU A 95 -15.13 9.28 6.91
N GLU A 96 -13.90 9.39 7.42
CA GLU A 96 -12.71 9.53 6.60
C GLU A 96 -12.46 8.28 5.76
N THR A 97 -12.77 7.09 6.30
CA THR A 97 -12.71 5.83 5.56
C THR A 97 -13.71 5.79 4.41
N GLU A 98 -14.94 6.26 4.61
CA GLU A 98 -15.93 6.36 3.54
C GLU A 98 -15.48 7.34 2.45
N LYS A 99 -14.96 8.51 2.82
CA LYS A 99 -14.40 9.49 1.86
C LYS A 99 -13.25 8.88 1.06
N LEU A 100 -12.38 8.12 1.72
CA LEU A 100 -11.24 7.47 1.08
C LEU A 100 -11.71 6.44 0.04
N ILE A 101 -12.67 5.60 0.41
CA ILE A 101 -13.28 4.63 -0.50
C ILE A 101 -13.91 5.34 -1.69
N LYS A 102 -14.72 6.39 -1.48
CA LYS A 102 -15.33 7.14 -2.58
C LYS A 102 -14.31 7.76 -3.53
N LYS A 103 -13.14 8.16 -3.02
CA LYS A 103 -12.07 8.75 -3.83
C LYS A 103 -11.33 7.74 -4.69
N TYR A 104 -10.98 6.59 -4.13
CA TYR A 104 -10.13 5.60 -4.81
C TYR A 104 -10.90 4.42 -5.43
N ASP A 105 -12.14 4.19 -5.01
CA ASP A 105 -13.04 3.15 -5.50
C ASP A 105 -14.51 3.65 -5.61
N PRO A 106 -14.78 4.71 -6.39
CA PRO A 106 -16.13 5.28 -6.51
C PRO A 106 -17.17 4.30 -7.07
N GLU A 107 -16.72 3.32 -7.86
CA GLU A 107 -17.57 2.29 -8.46
C GLU A 107 -17.68 1.02 -7.60
N GLY A 108 -16.98 0.94 -6.46
CA GLY A 108 -17.01 -0.22 -5.56
C GLY A 108 -16.37 -1.49 -6.13
N LYS A 109 -15.49 -1.36 -7.14
CA LYS A 109 -14.83 -2.47 -7.85
C LYS A 109 -13.88 -3.27 -6.98
N TYR A 110 -13.34 -2.65 -5.93
CA TYR A 110 -12.32 -3.25 -5.07
C TYR A 110 -12.86 -3.70 -3.72
N LYS A 111 -14.13 -3.44 -3.40
CA LYS A 111 -14.74 -3.78 -2.10
C LYS A 111 -14.47 -5.23 -1.68
N ASP A 112 -14.81 -6.20 -2.52
CA ASP A 112 -14.62 -7.62 -2.20
C ASP A 112 -13.14 -8.01 -2.06
N LYS A 113 -12.26 -7.40 -2.86
CA LYS A 113 -10.82 -7.62 -2.78
C LYS A 113 -10.27 -7.06 -1.47
N ILE A 114 -10.71 -5.88 -1.05
CA ILE A 114 -10.34 -5.24 0.21
C ILE A 114 -10.84 -6.07 1.40
N GLU A 115 -12.09 -6.54 1.38
CA GLU A 115 -12.62 -7.40 2.45
C GLU A 115 -11.83 -8.70 2.57
N LYS A 116 -11.55 -9.36 1.44
CA LYS A 116 -10.70 -10.57 1.42
C LYS A 116 -9.31 -10.26 1.95
N PHE A 117 -8.72 -9.15 1.55
CA PHE A 117 -7.40 -8.73 2.01
C PHE A 117 -7.38 -8.50 3.53
N ILE A 118 -8.38 -7.83 4.10
CA ILE A 118 -8.49 -7.55 5.54
C ILE A 118 -8.62 -8.86 6.35
N ASN A 119 -9.41 -9.82 5.85
CA ASN A 119 -9.68 -11.08 6.52
C ASN A 119 -8.58 -12.14 6.29
N SER A 120 -7.59 -11.86 5.44
CA SER A 120 -6.54 -12.83 5.12
C SER A 120 -5.49 -12.94 6.22
N THR A 121 -4.98 -14.16 6.44
CA THR A 121 -4.05 -14.52 7.52
C THR A 121 -2.64 -14.86 7.04
N ASP A 122 -2.34 -14.60 5.76
CA ASP A 122 -0.97 -14.74 5.18
C ASP A 122 0.03 -13.72 5.70
#